data_AF-A0A950AH48-F1
#
_entry.id   AF-A0A950AH48-F1
#
_cell.length_a   1.000
_cell.length_b   1.000
_cell.length_c   1.000
_cell.angle_alpha   90.00
_cell.angle_beta   90.00
_cell.angle_gamma   90.00
#
_symmetry.space_group_name_H-M   'P 1'
#
loop_
_entity.id
_entity.type
_entity.pdbx_description
1 polymer ?
#
loop_
_entity_poly.entity_id
_entity_poly.type
_entity_poly.pdbx_seq_one_letter_code
_entity_poly.pdbx_strand_id
1 'polypeptide(L)' 'MAYLGLIPEGDAKAIRARGKFSVPEILEIEKRTNHDVIAFLENVASYIGPEARWMHQGLTSSDILDTGLAV' A
#
# COMPACT_ATOMS: atom_id res chain seq x y z
N MET A 1 8.72 -4.10 -9.68
CA MET A 1 9.48 -5.08 -8.86
C MET A 1 9.47 -6.49 -9.44
N ALA A 2 8.31 -7.14 -9.65
CA ALA A 2 8.27 -8.54 -10.14
C ALA A 2 8.94 -8.75 -11.51
N TYR A 3 8.68 -7.88 -12.50
CA TYR A 3 9.35 -7.95 -13.81
C TYR A 3 10.88 -7.86 -13.73
N LEU A 4 11.41 -7.19 -12.70
CA LEU A 4 12.84 -7.07 -12.44
C LEU A 4 13.39 -8.23 -11.59
N GLY A 5 12.58 -9.24 -11.26
CA GLY A 5 12.98 -10.38 -10.43
C GLY A 5 13.15 -10.08 -8.94
N LEU A 6 12.76 -8.89 -8.46
CA LEU A 6 12.99 -8.46 -7.07
C LEU A 6 11.99 -9.04 -6.06
N ILE A 7 10.78 -9.40 -6.52
CA ILE A 7 9.74 -10.05 -5.72
C ILE A 7 9.11 -11.18 -6.54
N PRO A 8 8.54 -12.23 -5.90
CA PRO A 8 7.84 -13.28 -6.62
C PRO A 8 6.68 -12.75 -7.47
N GLU A 9 6.51 -13.29 -8.69
CA GLU A 9 5.38 -12.92 -9.54
C GLU A 9 4.02 -13.25 -8.89
N GLY A 10 3.96 -14.35 -8.13
CA GLY A 10 2.78 -14.75 -7.37
C GLY A 10 2.35 -13.70 -6.37
N ASP A 11 3.29 -13.18 -5.56
CA ASP A 11 3.03 -12.14 -4.58
C ASP A 11 2.53 -10.85 -5.26
N ALA A 12 3.14 -10.45 -6.39
CA ALA A 12 2.69 -9.29 -7.16
C ALA A 12 1.28 -9.46 -7.74
N LYS A 13 0.93 -10.65 -8.24
CA LYS A 13 -0.44 -10.97 -8.70
C LYS A 13 -1.43 -10.93 -7.53
N ALA A 14 -1.04 -11.44 -6.37
CA ALA A 14 -1.88 -11.48 -5.20
C ALA A 14 -2.15 -10.09 -4.61
N ILE A 15 -1.14 -9.21 -4.58
CA ILE A 15 -1.29 -7.78 -4.23
C ILE A 15 -2.30 -7.11 -5.16
N ARG A 16 -2.17 -7.32 -6.47
CA ARG A 16 -3.08 -6.71 -7.47
C ARG A 16 -4.50 -7.24 -7.38
N ALA A 17 -4.68 -8.53 -7.09
CA ALA A 17 -6.00 -9.14 -7.01
C ALA A 17 -6.75 -8.79 -5.71
N ARG A 18 -6.04 -8.60 -4.60
CA ARG A 18 -6.63 -8.37 -3.27
C ARG A 18 -6.57 -6.92 -2.80
N GLY A 19 -5.81 -6.06 -3.47
CA GLY A 19 -5.71 -4.64 -3.16
C GLY A 19 -7.08 -3.97 -3.11
N LYS A 20 -7.48 -3.58 -1.90
CA LYS A 20 -8.74 -2.90 -1.58
C LYS A 20 -8.48 -1.89 -0.47
N PHE A 21 -9.39 -0.95 -0.29
CA PHE A 21 -9.31 0.03 0.78
C PHE A 21 -10.71 0.47 1.22
N SER A 22 -10.77 1.07 2.41
CA SER A 22 -11.98 1.63 3.01
C SER A 22 -11.64 2.99 3.64
N VAL A 23 -12.22 4.07 3.11
CA VAL A 23 -11.98 5.43 3.61
C VAL A 23 -12.37 5.58 5.09
N PRO A 24 -13.52 5.07 5.57
CA PRO A 24 -13.85 5.12 6.99
C PRO A 24 -12.81 4.44 7.88
N GLU A 25 -12.29 3.28 7.47
CA GLU A 25 -11.25 2.56 8.23
C GLU A 25 -9.92 3.32 8.24
N ILE A 26 -9.54 3.93 7.10
CA ILE A 26 -8.34 4.76 7.01
C ILE A 26 -8.42 5.93 7.99
N LEU A 27 -9.56 6.62 8.05
CA LEU A 27 -9.76 7.73 8.98
C LEU A 27 -9.67 7.29 10.46
N GLU A 28 -10.15 6.08 10.79
CA GLU A 28 -9.97 5.54 12.15
C GLU A 28 -8.51 5.17 12.46
N ILE A 29 -7.78 4.61 11.50
CA ILE A 29 -6.35 4.32 11.64
C ILE A 29 -5.55 5.62 11.78
N GLU A 30 -5.90 6.65 11.00
CA GLU A 30 -5.23 7.94 11.00
C GLU A 30 -5.29 8.62 12.37
N LYS A 31 -6.37 8.46 13.13
CA LYS A 31 -6.47 8.98 14.51
C LYS A 31 -5.35 8.51 15.43
N ARG A 32 -4.79 7.31 15.22
CA ARG A 32 -3.68 6.78 16.02
C ARG A 32 -2.31 6.93 15.36
N THR A 33 -2.24 6.95 14.02
CA THR A 33 -0.96 7.13 13.31
C THR A 33 -0.58 8.60 13.16
N ASN A 34 -1.57 9.50 13.19
CA ASN A 34 -1.45 10.91 12.85
C ASN A 34 -0.73 11.12 11.49
N HIS A 35 -0.93 10.18 10.58
CA HIS A 35 -0.29 10.15 9.26
C HIS A 35 -1.16 9.36 8.28
N ASP A 36 -1.67 10.07 7.29
CA ASP A 36 -2.54 9.62 6.20
C ASP A 36 -1.97 8.47 5.35
N VAL A 37 -0.74 8.58 4.83
CA VAL A 37 -0.12 7.55 3.98
C VAL A 37 0.15 6.27 4.78
N ILE A 38 0.59 6.38 6.03
CA ILE A 38 0.74 5.21 6.91
C ILE A 38 -0.63 4.56 7.14
N ALA A 39 -1.66 5.35 7.40
CA ALA A 39 -3.02 4.84 7.61
C ALA A 39 -3.58 4.13 6.38
N PHE A 40 -3.36 4.69 5.19
CA PHE A 40 -3.71 4.08 3.91
C PHE A 40 -2.97 2.75 3.70
N LEU A 41 -1.65 2.73 3.90
CA LEU A 41 -0.84 1.51 3.69
C LEU A 41 -1.25 0.40 4.64
N GLU A 42 -1.53 0.71 5.91
CA GLU A 42 -2.00 -0.27 6.88
C GLU A 42 -3.38 -0.82 6.51
N ASN A 43 -4.30 0.04 6.07
CA ASN A 43 -5.61 -0.40 5.60
C ASN A 43 -5.49 -1.35 4.41
N VAL A 44 -4.74 -0.98 3.37
CA VAL A 44 -4.56 -1.81 2.18
C VAL A 44 -3.85 -3.13 2.50
N ALA A 45 -2.85 -3.10 3.39
CA ALA A 45 -2.14 -4.29 3.82
C ALA A 45 -3.07 -5.31 4.50
N SER A 46 -4.08 -4.84 5.25
CA SER A 46 -5.06 -5.71 5.91
C SER A 46 -5.88 -6.57 4.92
N TYR A 47 -6.15 -6.07 3.71
CA TYR A 47 -6.87 -6.80 2.67
C TYR A 47 -5.99 -7.78 1.89
N ILE A 48 -4.69 -7.47 1.77
CA ILE A 48 -3.74 -8.29 1.00
C ILE A 48 -3.19 -9.43 1.85
N GLY A 49 -2.88 -9.22 3.13
CA GLY A 49 -2.21 -10.21 3.96
C GLY A 49 -0.68 -10.23 3.79
N PRO A 50 0.00 -11.38 3.98
CA PRO A 50 1.47 -11.44 4.12
C PRO A 50 2.28 -10.83 2.97
N GLU A 51 1.73 -10.86 1.75
CA GLU A 51 2.35 -10.33 0.54
C GLU A 51 2.43 -8.80 0.55
N ALA A 52 1.66 -8.12 1.41
CA ALA A 52 1.75 -6.67 1.63
C ALA A 52 3.13 -6.21 2.11
N ARG A 53 3.99 -7.12 2.60
CA ARG A 53 5.39 -6.83 2.94
C ARG A 53 6.21 -6.19 1.82
N TRP A 54 5.77 -6.37 0.57
CA TRP A 54 6.41 -5.78 -0.61
C TRP A 54 5.84 -4.39 -0.96
N MET A 55 4.75 -3.95 -0.34
CA MET A 55 4.20 -2.62 -0.58
C MET A 55 5.13 -1.53 -0.04
N HIS A 56 5.19 -0.42 -0.77
CA HIS A 56 5.96 0.77 -0.38
C HIS A 56 7.46 0.54 -0.14
N GLN A 57 8.00 -0.60 -0.59
CA GLN A 57 9.40 -0.93 -0.42
C GLN A 57 10.29 0.08 -1.18
N GLY A 58 11.10 0.81 -0.44
CA GLY A 58 12.04 1.81 -0.99
C GLY A 58 11.38 3.13 -1.42
N LEU A 59 10.12 3.35 -1.06
CA LEU A 59 9.40 4.59 -1.34
C LEU A 59 9.26 5.46 -0.08
N THR A 60 8.97 6.72 -0.31
CA THR A 60 8.56 7.72 0.69
C THR A 60 7.12 8.17 0.42
N SER A 61 6.50 8.85 1.38
CA SER A 61 5.13 9.38 1.25
C SER A 61 4.94 10.26 0.01
N SER A 62 5.92 11.09 -0.32
CA SER A 62 5.89 11.97 -1.50
C SER A 62 5.87 11.20 -2.81
N ASP A 63 6.54 10.04 -2.90
CA ASP A 63 6.50 9.22 -4.12
C ASP A 63 5.06 8.79 -4.46
N ILE A 64 4.22 8.56 -3.44
CA ILE A 64 2.80 8.25 -3.61
C ILE A 64 1.99 9.51 -3.90
N LEU A 65 2.12 10.53 -3.05
CA LEU A 65 1.27 11.73 -3.12
C LEU A 65 1.52 12.52 -4.41
N ASP A 66 2.77 12.81 -4.73
CA ASP A 66 3.12 13.67 -5.86
C ASP A 66 2.76 12.98 -7.19
N THR A 67 3.04 11.67 -7.31
CA THR A 67 2.65 10.89 -8.50
C THR A 67 1.14 10.78 -8.63
N GLY A 68 0.41 10.59 -7.52
CA GLY A 68 -1.05 10.47 -7.52
C GLY A 68 -1.76 11.78 -7.85
N LEU A 69 -1.16 12.93 -7.52
CA LEU A 69 -1.70 14.27 -7.78
C LEU A 69 -1.31 14.84 -9.15
N ALA A 70 -0.29 14.27 -9.81
CA ALA A 70 0.19 14.69 -11.13
C ALA A 70 -0.66 14.17 -12.31
N VAL A 71 -1.84 13.62 -12.04
CA VAL A 71 -2.76 13.02 -13.02
C VAL A 71 -3.56 14.03 -13.83
#